data_AF-A0A7S2NVL3-F1
#
_entry.id   AF-A0A7S2NVL3-F1
#
_cell.length_a   1.000
_cell.length_b   1.000
_cell.length_c   1.000
_cell.angle_alpha   90.00
_cell.angle_beta   90.00
_cell.angle_gamma   90.00
#
_symmetry.space_group_name_H-M   'P 1'
#
loop_
_entity.id
_entity.type
_entity.pdbx_description
1 polymer ?
#
loop_
_entity_poly.entity_id
_entity_poly.type
_entity_poly.pdbx_seq_one_letter_code
_entity_poly.pdbx_strand_id
1 'polypeptide(L)'
;EDLRRQVAAALGSEQGRLQDILMTNQRDLLQLSTSDPPEHKKDLLQEMDGVLDVLRGAQDVVHADLLAAKERADMNAVRAAGRSLNDLKSLTRRLDGERRSLVKNSALAALLVTVCRRVLPVRQIDPDELGEVPPSHDGYMQILDFYFFSDASLYCFGEHFSGPNWFTRLKRNIAIFTVHSAAGELMYHAFAVSGEHKTPGAPIAPEGGPLVSIEAEDEHGRVFDRRHDAEFKLLTGFCGVAGAAAQACGGRAQLWSKKPLCR
;
A
#
# COMPACT_ATOMS: atom_id res chain seq x y z
N GLU A 1 -2.38 30.35 39.15
CA GLU A 1 -1.50 30.17 37.96
C GLU A 1 -0.46 29.06 38.16
N ASP A 2 0.09 28.88 39.36
CA ASP A 2 1.09 27.83 39.62
C ASP A 2 0.63 26.39 39.36
N LEU A 3 -0.63 26.05 39.68
CA LEU A 3 -1.17 24.73 39.39
C LEU A 3 -1.23 24.44 37.88
N ARG A 4 -1.52 25.45 37.05
CA ARG A 4 -1.53 25.31 35.59
C ARG A 4 -0.11 25.14 35.02
N ARG A 5 0.87 25.83 35.60
CA ARG A 5 2.29 25.68 35.23
C ARG A 5 2.85 24.31 35.65
N GLN A 6 2.51 23.83 36.85
CA GLN A 6 2.88 22.49 37.31
C GLN A 6 2.27 21.39 36.44
N VAL A 7 0.99 21.52 36.09
CA VAL A 7 0.32 20.57 35.18
C VAL A 7 0.94 20.61 33.78
N ALA A 8 1.25 21.79 33.24
CA ALA A 8 1.92 21.91 31.95
C ALA A 8 3.33 21.29 31.94
N ALA A 9 4.11 21.49 33.01
CA ALA A 9 5.44 20.90 33.14
C ALA A 9 5.39 19.37 33.28
N ALA A 10 4.44 18.85 34.06
CA ALA A 10 4.22 17.41 34.20
C ALA A 10 3.78 16.78 32.87
N LEU A 11 2.87 17.43 32.13
CA LEU A 11 2.45 17.00 30.80
C LEU A 11 3.62 16.99 29.81
N GLY A 12 4.47 18.01 29.82
CA GLY A 12 5.67 18.07 28.97
C GLY A 12 6.68 16.96 29.30
N SER A 13 6.90 16.67 30.58
CA SER A 13 7.79 15.59 31.03
C SER A 13 7.27 14.21 30.60
N GLU A 14 5.97 13.95 30.78
CA GLU A 14 5.36 12.69 30.37
C GLU A 14 5.30 12.55 28.83
N GLN A 15 5.09 13.65 28.11
CA GLN A 15 5.18 13.66 26.65
C GLN A 15 6.59 13.30 26.17
N GLY A 16 7.63 13.88 26.78
CA GLY A 16 9.02 13.56 26.46
C GLY A 16 9.36 12.10 26.75
N ARG A 17 8.98 11.59 27.92
CA ARG A 17 9.19 10.18 28.29
C ARG A 17 8.48 9.22 27.34
N LEU A 18 7.25 9.55 26.95
CA LEU A 18 6.50 8.75 25.99
C LEU A 18 7.16 8.77 24.61
N GLN A 19 7.63 9.93 24.16
CA GLN A 19 8.41 10.06 22.92
C GLN A 19 9.66 9.17 22.95
N ASP A 20 10.43 9.17 24.04
CA ASP A 20 11.64 8.34 24.16
C ASP A 20 11.36 6.83 24.11
N ILE A 21 10.31 6.38 24.80
CA ILE A 21 9.84 4.98 24.75
C ILE A 21 9.44 4.61 23.31
N LEU A 22 8.67 5.49 22.68
CA LEU A 22 8.16 5.33 21.33
C LEU A 22 9.30 5.26 20.28
N MET A 23 10.34 6.08 20.43
CA MET A 23 11.55 6.06 19.60
C MET A 23 12.37 4.78 19.82
N THR A 24 12.56 4.38 21.08
CA THR A 24 13.38 3.21 21.44
C THR A 24 12.76 1.90 20.92
N ASN A 25 11.43 1.81 20.93
CA ASN A 25 10.69 0.64 20.45
C ASN A 25 10.25 0.78 18.98
N GLN A 26 10.76 1.77 18.23
CA GLN A 26 10.31 2.05 16.86
C GLN A 26 10.33 0.81 15.95
N ARG A 27 11.39 0.00 16.02
CA ARG A 27 11.53 -1.20 15.18
C ARG A 27 10.54 -2.29 15.56
N ASP A 28 10.28 -2.49 16.84
CA ASP A 28 9.33 -3.49 17.34
C ASP A 28 7.88 -3.06 17.06
N LEU A 29 7.60 -1.76 17.14
CA LEU A 29 6.31 -1.18 16.78
C LEU A 29 6.07 -1.22 15.27
N LEU A 30 7.11 -0.97 14.48
CA LEU A 30 7.09 -1.19 13.04
C LEU A 30 6.80 -2.66 12.77
N GLN A 31 7.55 -3.58 13.37
CA GLN A 31 7.29 -5.01 13.27
C GLN A 31 5.87 -5.35 13.69
N LEU A 32 5.29 -4.83 14.78
CA LEU A 32 3.88 -5.08 15.13
C LEU A 32 2.87 -4.53 14.11
N SER A 33 3.26 -3.54 13.30
CA SER A 33 2.41 -2.93 12.26
C SER A 33 2.60 -3.54 10.87
N THR A 34 3.80 -4.09 10.60
CA THR A 34 4.27 -4.66 9.34
C THR A 34 4.34 -6.18 9.38
N SER A 35 4.34 -6.81 10.57
CA SER A 35 4.37 -8.25 10.71
C SER A 35 3.13 -8.82 10.06
N ASP A 36 3.42 -9.74 9.17
CA ASP A 36 2.50 -10.75 8.71
C ASP A 36 1.61 -11.22 9.86
N PRO A 37 0.30 -11.40 9.63
CA PRO A 37 -0.57 -11.97 10.64
C PRO A 37 0.09 -13.26 11.18
N PRO A 38 0.02 -13.53 12.50
CA PRO A 38 0.60 -14.74 13.07
C PRO A 38 0.22 -15.97 12.24
N GLU A 39 1.08 -16.99 12.12
CA GLU A 39 0.83 -18.13 11.22
C GLU A 39 -0.57 -18.76 11.42
N HIS A 40 -1.01 -18.94 12.67
CA HIS A 40 -2.37 -19.41 12.98
C HIS A 40 -3.50 -18.54 12.40
N LYS A 41 -3.27 -17.23 12.26
CA LYS A 41 -4.20 -16.27 11.66
C LYS A 41 -4.13 -16.31 10.13
N LYS A 42 -2.95 -16.60 9.54
CA LYS A 42 -2.83 -16.86 8.10
C LYS A 42 -3.57 -18.13 7.70
N ASP A 43 -3.34 -19.22 8.44
CA ASP A 43 -4.02 -20.50 8.23
C ASP A 43 -5.53 -20.34 8.31
N LEU A 44 -6.03 -19.66 9.35
CA LEU A 44 -7.46 -19.37 9.50
C LEU A 44 -8.00 -18.52 8.34
N LEU A 45 -7.28 -17.49 7.90
CA LEU A 45 -7.70 -16.68 6.75
C LEU A 45 -7.74 -17.49 5.46
N GLN A 46 -6.78 -18.39 5.25
CA GLN A 46 -6.73 -19.29 4.10
C GLN A 46 -7.89 -20.29 4.12
N GLU A 47 -8.22 -20.86 5.27
CA GLU A 47 -9.39 -21.72 5.44
C GLU A 47 -10.70 -20.96 5.15
N MET A 48 -10.83 -19.74 5.68
CA MET A 48 -12.00 -18.88 5.40
C MET A 48 -12.13 -18.53 3.92
N ASP A 49 -11.01 -18.27 3.24
CA ASP A 49 -10.98 -18.04 1.79
C ASP A 49 -11.43 -19.28 1.02
N GLY A 50 -10.96 -20.47 1.41
CA GLY A 50 -11.42 -21.74 0.83
C GLY A 50 -12.93 -21.96 1.01
N VAL A 51 -13.50 -21.65 2.18
CA VAL A 51 -14.94 -21.76 2.42
C VAL A 51 -15.72 -20.72 1.60
N LEU A 52 -15.21 -19.49 1.46
CA LEU A 52 -15.83 -18.47 0.62
C LEU A 52 -15.89 -18.90 -0.85
N ASP A 53 -14.85 -19.54 -1.36
CA ASP A 53 -14.81 -20.02 -2.74
C ASP A 53 -15.81 -21.16 -2.97
N VAL A 54 -15.95 -22.09 -2.02
CA VAL A 54 -16.98 -23.14 -2.07
C VAL A 54 -18.38 -22.53 -2.04
N LEU A 55 -18.63 -21.54 -1.17
CA LEU A 55 -19.93 -20.86 -1.10
C LEU A 55 -20.26 -20.09 -2.38
N ARG A 56 -19.27 -19.45 -3.02
CA ARG A 56 -19.45 -18.77 -4.31
C ARG A 56 -19.77 -19.77 -5.42
N GLY A 57 -19.04 -20.88 -5.50
CA GLY A 57 -19.33 -21.95 -6.45
C GLY A 57 -20.74 -22.53 -6.26
N ALA A 58 -21.17 -22.73 -5.01
CA ALA A 58 -22.54 -23.17 -4.73
C ALA A 58 -23.59 -22.11 -5.13
N GLN A 59 -23.31 -20.81 -4.97
CA GLN A 59 -24.19 -19.75 -5.43
C GLN A 59 -24.33 -19.76 -6.95
N ASP A 60 -23.24 -19.97 -7.69
CA ASP A 60 -23.27 -20.01 -9.16
C ASP A 60 -24.12 -21.17 -9.66
N VAL A 61 -23.99 -22.36 -9.05
CA VAL A 61 -24.81 -23.53 -9.36
C VAL A 61 -26.29 -23.27 -9.08
N VAL A 62 -26.63 -22.79 -7.88
CA VAL A 62 -28.03 -22.50 -7.50
C VAL A 62 -28.61 -21.37 -8.35
N HIS A 63 -27.80 -20.41 -8.78
CA HIS A 63 -28.21 -19.35 -9.68
C HIS A 63 -28.51 -19.89 -11.09
N ALA A 64 -27.68 -20.81 -11.60
CA ALA A 64 -27.95 -21.50 -12.86
C ALA A 64 -29.24 -22.33 -12.80
N ASP A 65 -29.46 -23.07 -11.72
CA ASP A 65 -30.69 -23.83 -11.48
C ASP A 65 -31.92 -22.92 -11.40
N LEU A 66 -31.79 -21.76 -10.76
CA LEU A 66 -32.84 -20.75 -10.69
C LEU A 66 -33.20 -20.21 -12.08
N LEU A 67 -32.21 -19.96 -12.95
CA LEU A 67 -32.45 -19.54 -14.33
C LEU A 67 -33.16 -20.64 -15.14
N ALA A 68 -32.66 -21.88 -15.07
CA ALA A 68 -33.27 -23.02 -15.74
C ALA A 68 -34.70 -23.32 -15.24
N ALA A 69 -34.99 -23.07 -13.96
CA ALA A 69 -36.34 -23.17 -13.41
C ALA A 69 -37.28 -22.07 -13.94
N LYS A 70 -36.76 -20.84 -14.11
CA LYS A 70 -37.52 -19.74 -14.73
C LYS A 70 -37.86 -20.03 -16.19
N GLU A 71 -36.90 -20.54 -16.96
CA GLU A 71 -37.09 -20.92 -18.37
C GLU A 71 -38.18 -21.99 -18.53
N ARG A 72 -38.22 -22.96 -17.62
CA ARG A 72 -39.25 -24.02 -17.58
C ARG A 72 -40.57 -23.58 -16.95
N ALA A 73 -40.68 -22.33 -16.50
CA ALA A 73 -41.81 -21.79 -15.74
C ALA A 73 -42.19 -22.61 -14.48
N ASP A 74 -41.22 -23.33 -13.88
CA ASP A 74 -41.44 -24.09 -12.66
C ASP A 74 -41.33 -23.17 -11.43
N MET A 75 -42.47 -22.59 -11.06
CA MET A 75 -42.55 -21.64 -9.95
C MET A 75 -42.24 -22.25 -8.57
N ASN A 76 -42.34 -23.57 -8.41
CA ASN A 76 -41.96 -24.22 -7.15
C ASN A 76 -40.44 -24.34 -7.04
N ALA A 77 -39.78 -24.77 -8.11
CA ALA A 77 -38.32 -24.78 -8.19
C ALA A 77 -37.72 -23.37 -8.09
N VAL A 78 -38.32 -22.36 -8.72
CA VAL A 78 -37.90 -20.96 -8.60
C VAL A 78 -37.92 -20.47 -7.14
N ARG A 79 -38.99 -20.78 -6.40
CA ARG A 79 -39.09 -20.39 -4.98
C ARG A 79 -38.09 -21.14 -4.10
N ALA A 80 -37.86 -22.42 -4.37
CA ALA A 80 -36.89 -23.23 -3.63
C ALA A 80 -35.45 -22.72 -3.87
N ALA A 81 -35.02 -22.62 -5.12
CA ALA A 81 -33.70 -22.12 -5.49
C ALA A 81 -33.48 -20.67 -5.04
N GLY A 82 -34.51 -19.81 -5.11
CA GLY A 82 -34.45 -18.44 -4.63
C GLY A 82 -34.20 -18.33 -3.11
N ARG A 83 -34.79 -19.22 -2.30
CA ARG A 83 -34.51 -19.29 -0.85
C ARG A 83 -33.08 -19.75 -0.59
N SER A 84 -32.66 -20.86 -1.21
CA SER A 84 -31.30 -21.38 -1.07
C SER A 84 -30.24 -20.36 -1.47
N LEU A 85 -30.48 -19.59 -2.55
CA LEU A 85 -29.57 -18.53 -2.98
C LEU A 85 -29.48 -17.40 -1.94
N ASN A 86 -30.59 -17.01 -1.31
CA ASN A 86 -30.59 -16.00 -0.25
C ASN A 86 -29.84 -16.49 0.99
N ASP A 87 -30.02 -17.75 1.38
CA ASP A 87 -29.31 -18.34 2.52
C ASP A 87 -27.80 -18.38 2.26
N LEU A 88 -27.38 -18.81 1.06
CA LEU A 88 -25.97 -18.79 0.65
C LEU A 88 -25.38 -17.37 0.66
N LYS A 89 -26.11 -16.38 0.12
CA LYS A 89 -25.68 -14.97 0.16
C LYS A 89 -25.53 -14.45 1.59
N SER A 90 -26.41 -14.85 2.49
CA SER A 90 -26.34 -14.50 3.92
C SER A 90 -25.07 -15.08 4.57
N LEU A 91 -24.81 -16.37 4.35
CA LEU A 91 -23.63 -17.06 4.85
C LEU A 91 -22.33 -16.43 4.33
N THR A 92 -22.24 -16.18 3.03
CA THR A 92 -21.07 -15.51 2.43
C THR A 92 -20.85 -14.13 3.03
N ARG A 93 -21.89 -13.31 3.17
CA ARG A 93 -21.76 -11.96 3.78
C ARG A 93 -21.30 -12.02 5.23
N ARG A 94 -21.79 -13.00 6.00
CA ARG A 94 -21.38 -13.21 7.39
C ARG A 94 -19.90 -13.60 7.47
N LEU A 95 -19.47 -14.59 6.68
CA LEU A 95 -18.10 -15.05 6.65
C LEU A 95 -17.13 -13.96 6.16
N ASP A 96 -17.50 -13.19 5.14
CA ASP A 96 -16.77 -12.00 4.71
C ASP A 96 -16.67 -10.95 5.83
N GLY A 97 -17.72 -10.79 6.64
CA GLY A 97 -17.74 -9.91 7.80
C GLY A 97 -16.74 -10.35 8.87
N GLU A 98 -16.75 -11.63 9.23
CA GLU A 98 -15.82 -12.23 10.19
C GLU A 98 -14.37 -12.17 9.67
N ARG A 99 -14.14 -12.47 8.38
CA ARG A 99 -12.84 -12.34 7.71
C ARG A 99 -12.30 -10.92 7.81
N ARG A 100 -13.13 -9.92 7.48
CA ARG A 100 -12.75 -8.51 7.62
C ARG A 100 -12.41 -8.14 9.06
N SER A 101 -13.11 -8.71 10.03
CA SER A 101 -12.84 -8.45 11.45
C SER A 101 -11.46 -8.97 11.87
N LEU A 102 -11.03 -10.11 11.32
CA LEU A 102 -9.71 -10.66 11.53
C LEU A 102 -8.64 -9.84 10.80
N VAL A 103 -8.92 -9.34 9.60
CA VAL A 103 -7.97 -8.50 8.83
C VAL A 103 -7.81 -7.08 9.40
N LYS A 104 -8.78 -6.58 10.19
CA LYS A 104 -8.65 -5.27 10.85
C LYS A 104 -7.43 -5.28 11.79
N ASN A 105 -6.65 -4.20 11.71
CA ASN A 105 -5.55 -3.94 12.65
C ASN A 105 -6.09 -3.99 14.08
N SER A 106 -5.31 -4.56 15.01
CA SER A 106 -5.74 -4.66 16.41
C SER A 106 -6.12 -3.28 16.95
N ALA A 107 -7.13 -3.21 17.84
CA ALA A 107 -7.49 -1.97 18.50
C ALA A 107 -6.27 -1.31 19.18
N LEU A 108 -5.33 -2.15 19.64
CA LEU A 108 -4.04 -1.72 20.17
C LEU A 108 -3.18 -1.02 19.11
N ALA A 109 -3.07 -1.57 17.89
CA ALA A 109 -2.36 -0.91 16.79
C ALA A 109 -3.01 0.43 16.43
N ALA A 110 -4.34 0.52 16.37
CA ALA A 110 -5.05 1.78 16.11
C ALA A 110 -4.87 2.82 17.22
N LEU A 111 -4.89 2.38 18.48
CA LEU A 111 -4.60 3.23 19.64
C LEU A 111 -3.16 3.74 19.58
N LEU A 112 -2.21 2.84 19.29
CA LEU A 112 -0.80 3.16 19.17
C LEU A 112 -0.58 4.19 18.05
N VAL A 113 -1.21 4.01 16.88
CA VAL A 113 -1.23 5.01 15.79
C VAL A 113 -1.68 6.38 16.29
N THR A 114 -2.76 6.41 17.04
CA THR A 114 -3.39 7.65 17.51
C THR A 114 -2.52 8.38 18.53
N VAL A 115 -1.95 7.64 19.49
CA VAL A 115 -1.05 8.19 20.52
C VAL A 115 0.21 8.74 19.89
N CYS A 116 0.86 7.93 19.06
CA CYS A 116 2.04 8.31 18.29
C CYS A 116 1.85 9.58 17.46
N ARG A 117 0.70 9.74 16.78
CA ARG A 117 0.40 10.95 15.99
C ARG A 117 0.28 12.23 16.80
N ARG A 118 -0.09 12.13 18.08
CA ARG A 118 -0.27 13.28 18.97
C ARG A 118 1.02 13.66 19.69
N VAL A 119 1.88 12.68 19.94
CA VAL A 119 3.04 12.84 20.82
C VAL A 119 4.30 13.13 20.04
N LEU A 120 4.46 12.51 18.86
CA LEU A 120 5.67 12.71 18.07
C LEU A 120 5.68 14.04 17.32
N PRO A 121 6.89 14.63 17.15
CA PRO A 121 7.08 15.77 16.29
C PRO A 121 6.89 15.38 14.82
N VAL A 122 6.28 16.31 14.07
CA VAL A 122 6.32 16.31 12.61
C VAL A 122 7.55 17.12 12.19
N ARG A 123 8.39 16.55 11.33
CA ARG A 123 9.53 17.24 10.73
C ARG A 123 9.16 17.67 9.31
N GLN A 124 9.62 18.85 8.93
CA GLN A 124 9.69 19.23 7.53
C GLN A 124 10.84 18.44 6.92
N ILE A 125 10.56 17.76 5.81
CA ILE A 125 11.48 16.81 5.19
C ILE A 125 11.70 17.26 3.75
N ASP A 126 12.96 17.40 3.36
CA ASP A 126 13.35 17.68 1.98
C ASP A 126 13.75 16.36 1.28
N PRO A 127 12.99 15.86 0.30
CA PRO A 127 13.31 14.62 -0.42
C PRO A 127 14.73 14.57 -1.00
N ASP A 128 15.36 15.72 -1.26
CA ASP A 128 16.73 15.80 -1.77
C ASP A 128 17.79 15.39 -0.71
N GLU A 129 17.43 15.35 0.58
CA GLU A 129 18.29 14.82 1.65
C GLU A 129 18.41 13.29 1.63
N LEU A 130 17.44 12.59 1.01
CA LEU A 130 17.61 11.19 0.62
C LEU A 130 18.59 11.17 -0.54
N GLY A 131 19.88 11.05 -0.21
CA GLY A 131 20.97 10.93 -1.19
C GLY A 131 20.89 9.64 -2.01
N GLU A 132 22.03 9.05 -2.38
CA GLU A 132 22.05 7.81 -3.17
C GLU A 132 21.59 6.58 -2.37
N VAL A 133 20.27 6.41 -2.23
CA VAL A 133 19.66 5.25 -1.57
C VAL A 133 19.83 3.98 -2.41
N PRO A 134 20.42 2.90 -1.87
CA PRO A 134 20.69 1.72 -2.67
C PRO A 134 19.38 1.10 -3.20
N PRO A 135 19.36 0.57 -4.44
CA PRO A 135 18.21 -0.18 -4.98
C PRO A 135 18.15 -1.56 -4.34
N SER A 136 17.77 -1.58 -3.06
CA SER A 136 17.70 -2.75 -2.20
C SER A 136 16.61 -2.58 -1.13
N HIS A 137 16.34 -3.65 -0.39
CA HIS A 137 15.46 -3.58 0.78
C HIS A 137 15.97 -2.58 1.83
N ASP A 138 17.30 -2.45 1.99
CA ASP A 138 17.88 -1.52 2.95
C ASP A 138 17.64 -0.05 2.54
N GLY A 139 17.75 0.26 1.24
CA GLY A 139 17.39 1.59 0.74
C GLY A 139 15.90 1.89 0.91
N TYR A 140 15.03 0.88 0.76
CA TYR A 140 13.63 1.02 1.10
C TYR A 140 13.40 1.32 2.58
N MET A 141 14.11 0.62 3.49
CA MET A 141 14.05 0.91 4.91
C MET A 141 14.54 2.34 5.23
N GLN A 142 15.60 2.81 4.56
CA GLN A 142 16.07 4.20 4.68
C GLN A 142 15.01 5.21 4.25
N ILE A 143 14.31 4.96 3.14
CA ILE A 143 13.19 5.81 2.68
C ILE A 143 12.07 5.80 3.72
N LEU A 144 11.70 4.63 4.27
CA LEU A 144 10.67 4.55 5.30
C LEU A 144 11.06 5.33 6.57
N ASP A 145 12.29 5.17 7.04
CA ASP A 145 12.81 5.84 8.22
C ASP A 145 12.93 7.35 8.00
N PHE A 146 13.30 7.77 6.80
CA PHE A 146 13.36 9.17 6.41
C PHE A 146 11.98 9.83 6.45
N TYR A 147 10.98 9.22 5.80
CA TYR A 147 9.61 9.75 5.81
C TYR A 147 8.87 9.55 7.14
N PHE A 148 9.45 8.86 8.10
CA PHE A 148 8.80 8.44 9.35
C PHE A 148 8.19 9.58 10.17
N PHE A 149 8.88 10.72 10.24
CA PHE A 149 8.41 11.92 10.96
C PHE A 149 7.80 12.96 10.03
N SER A 150 7.68 12.69 8.74
CA SER A 150 7.02 13.63 7.81
C SER A 150 5.52 13.73 8.10
N ASP A 151 4.90 14.84 7.72
CA ASP A 151 3.45 14.95 7.82
C ASP A 151 2.79 13.95 6.86
N ALA A 152 2.00 13.03 7.41
CA ALA A 152 1.22 12.07 6.67
C ALA A 152 0.27 12.76 5.67
N SER A 153 -0.20 13.98 5.91
CA SER A 153 -1.04 14.71 4.95
C SER A 153 -0.35 14.95 3.60
N LEU A 154 0.99 15.01 3.56
CA LEU A 154 1.78 15.15 2.34
C LEU A 154 1.78 13.86 1.51
N TYR A 155 1.71 12.71 2.16
CA TYR A 155 1.93 11.39 1.54
C TYR A 155 0.75 10.41 1.68
N CYS A 156 -0.34 10.84 2.32
CA CYS A 156 -1.51 10.02 2.62
C CYS A 156 -2.78 10.47 1.91
N PHE A 157 -2.65 11.29 0.86
CA PHE A 157 -3.48 11.17 -0.34
C PHE A 157 -5.00 11.07 -0.12
N GLY A 158 -5.54 11.81 0.86
CA GLY A 158 -6.97 11.88 1.17
C GLY A 158 -7.48 10.98 2.29
N GLU A 159 -6.68 10.05 2.82
CA GLU A 159 -7.11 9.17 3.95
C GLU A 159 -6.87 9.84 5.32
N HIS A 160 -5.92 10.77 5.43
CA HIS A 160 -5.59 11.46 6.69
C HIS A 160 -5.29 12.94 6.50
N PHE A 161 -5.60 13.73 7.54
CA PHE A 161 -5.60 15.19 7.49
C PHE A 161 -4.38 15.87 8.14
N SER A 162 -3.57 15.17 8.97
CA SER A 162 -2.36 15.70 9.62
C SER A 162 -1.61 14.64 10.45
N GLY A 163 -0.37 14.93 10.84
CA GLY A 163 0.42 14.19 11.85
C GLY A 163 1.46 13.24 11.25
N PRO A 164 2.39 12.68 12.03
CA PRO A 164 3.54 11.94 11.52
C PRO A 164 3.13 10.68 10.75
N ASN A 165 3.86 10.41 9.66
CA ASN A 165 3.71 9.29 8.72
C ASN A 165 4.21 7.95 9.30
N TRP A 166 3.90 7.70 10.57
CA TRP A 166 4.40 6.54 11.32
C TRP A 166 3.65 5.24 10.91
N PHE A 167 2.32 5.27 10.77
CA PHE A 167 1.50 4.06 10.54
C PHE A 167 0.70 4.06 9.26
N THR A 168 0.85 5.13 8.51
CA THR A 168 0.54 5.15 7.10
C THR A 168 1.55 4.26 6.44
N ARG A 169 1.24 2.96 6.49
CA ARG A 169 1.69 1.98 5.52
C ARG A 169 1.78 2.78 4.23
N LEU A 170 2.97 2.96 3.67
CA LEU A 170 3.09 3.17 2.26
C LEU A 170 2.54 1.86 1.66
N LYS A 171 1.20 1.72 1.65
CA LYS A 171 0.42 0.64 1.06
C LYS A 171 0.64 0.65 -0.45
N ARG A 172 1.11 1.79 -0.94
CA ARG A 172 1.53 2.04 -2.30
C ARG A 172 2.93 1.50 -2.50
N ASN A 173 3.19 1.16 -3.74
CA ASN A 173 4.47 0.62 -4.12
C ASN A 173 5.55 1.72 -4.12
N ILE A 174 6.75 1.37 -3.67
CA ILE A 174 7.95 2.22 -3.72
C ILE A 174 8.96 1.49 -4.57
N ALA A 175 9.57 2.21 -5.50
CA ALA A 175 10.63 1.70 -6.34
C ALA A 175 11.87 2.61 -6.25
N ILE A 176 13.05 2.00 -6.39
CA ILE A 176 14.35 2.67 -6.40
C ILE A 176 15.07 2.21 -7.66
N PHE A 177 15.50 3.16 -8.49
CA PHE A 177 16.12 2.88 -9.78
C PHE A 177 17.48 3.55 -9.88
N THR A 178 18.46 2.77 -10.30
CA THR A 178 19.84 3.22 -10.48
C THR A 178 20.38 2.71 -11.80
N VAL A 179 21.02 3.58 -12.58
CA VAL A 179 21.63 3.25 -13.86
C VAL A 179 23.08 3.73 -13.87
N HIS A 180 23.99 2.82 -14.19
CA HIS A 180 25.39 3.12 -14.42
C HIS A 180 25.75 2.93 -15.90
N SER A 181 26.65 3.76 -16.41
CA SER A 181 27.24 3.62 -17.73
C SER A 181 28.11 2.36 -17.81
N ALA A 182 28.53 1.97 -19.02
CA ALA A 182 29.52 0.90 -19.21
C ALA A 182 30.86 1.17 -18.50
N ALA A 183 31.19 2.45 -18.26
CA ALA A 183 32.38 2.87 -17.52
C ALA A 183 32.19 2.81 -15.98
N GLY A 184 30.97 2.49 -15.52
CA GLY A 184 30.62 2.45 -14.09
C GLY A 184 30.19 3.80 -13.51
N GLU A 185 30.04 4.84 -14.32
CA GLU A 185 29.61 6.17 -13.87
C GLU A 185 28.09 6.19 -13.62
N LEU A 186 27.65 6.83 -12.53
CA LEU A 186 26.23 6.96 -12.22
C LEU A 186 25.55 7.91 -13.21
N MET A 187 24.63 7.37 -14.01
CA MET A 187 23.87 8.13 -15.01
C MET A 187 22.52 8.58 -14.50
N TYR A 188 21.88 7.78 -13.65
CA TYR A 188 20.56 8.07 -13.11
C TYR A 188 20.35 7.39 -11.78
N HIS A 189 19.80 8.14 -10.82
CA HIS A 189 19.45 7.64 -9.50
C HIS A 189 18.19 8.36 -9.04
N ALA A 190 17.14 7.61 -8.70
CA ALA A 190 15.95 8.16 -8.11
C ALA A 190 15.12 7.06 -7.42
N PHE A 191 14.26 7.46 -6.49
CA PHE A 191 13.16 6.64 -6.01
C PHE A 191 11.83 7.31 -6.32
N ALA A 192 10.76 6.50 -6.36
CA ALA A 192 9.41 6.99 -6.61
C ALA A 192 8.38 6.22 -5.80
N VAL A 193 7.24 6.86 -5.54
CA VAL A 193 6.09 6.29 -4.84
C VAL A 193 4.89 6.27 -5.78
N SER A 194 4.15 5.16 -5.78
CA SER A 194 2.98 5.01 -6.63
C SER A 194 1.81 5.87 -6.13
N GLY A 195 0.95 6.36 -7.03
CA GLY A 195 -0.32 7.01 -6.68
C GLY A 195 -0.70 8.27 -7.47
N GLU A 196 -2.01 8.57 -7.42
CA GLU A 196 -2.70 9.59 -8.25
C GLU A 196 -3.09 10.87 -7.50
N HIS A 197 -3.45 10.78 -6.22
CA HIS A 197 -3.91 11.97 -5.49
C HIS A 197 -2.75 12.92 -5.18
N LYS A 198 -2.85 14.20 -5.55
CA LYS A 198 -1.91 15.31 -5.20
C LYS A 198 -0.43 15.15 -5.60
N THR A 199 0.02 13.98 -6.05
CA THR A 199 1.31 13.80 -6.74
C THR A 199 1.08 13.76 -8.24
N PRO A 200 1.83 14.55 -9.03
CA PRO A 200 1.81 14.41 -10.47
C PRO A 200 2.09 12.96 -10.87
N GLY A 201 1.35 12.45 -11.86
CA GLY A 201 1.79 11.27 -12.60
C GLY A 201 3.07 11.57 -13.37
N ALA A 202 3.70 10.55 -13.92
CA ALA A 202 4.73 10.73 -14.94
C ALA A 202 4.14 11.61 -16.07
N PRO A 203 4.95 12.49 -16.70
CA PRO A 203 4.52 13.20 -17.88
C PRO A 203 4.08 12.21 -18.96
N ILE A 204 3.19 12.63 -19.84
CA ILE A 204 2.76 11.80 -20.98
C ILE A 204 4.00 11.43 -21.77
N ALA A 205 4.18 10.13 -22.01
CA ALA A 205 5.32 9.66 -22.78
C ALA A 205 5.23 10.23 -24.21
N PRO A 206 6.30 10.82 -24.75
CA PRO A 206 6.29 11.41 -26.09
C PRO A 206 6.01 10.37 -27.17
N GLU A 207 5.32 10.78 -28.24
CA GLU A 207 5.06 9.91 -29.40
C GLU A 207 6.38 9.40 -30.02
N GLY A 208 6.50 8.08 -30.17
CA GLY A 208 7.70 7.43 -30.72
C GLY A 208 8.83 7.16 -29.70
N GLY A 209 8.61 7.43 -28.41
CA GLY A 209 9.54 7.06 -27.34
C GLY A 209 9.49 5.56 -26.97
N PRO A 210 10.45 5.07 -26.15
CA PRO A 210 10.48 3.67 -25.73
C PRO A 210 9.40 3.30 -24.69
N LEU A 211 8.72 4.30 -24.13
CA LEU A 211 7.64 4.13 -23.16
C LEU A 211 6.32 4.52 -23.81
N VAL A 212 5.27 3.75 -23.53
CA VAL A 212 3.90 4.07 -23.91
C VAL A 212 3.10 4.26 -22.63
N SER A 213 2.50 5.44 -22.44
CA SER A 213 1.55 5.67 -21.36
C SER A 213 0.28 4.87 -21.66
N ILE A 214 0.05 3.78 -20.93
CA ILE A 214 -1.10 2.89 -21.12
C ILE A 214 -1.94 2.80 -19.85
N GLU A 215 -3.21 2.46 -20.03
CA GLU A 215 -4.05 1.89 -18.98
C GLU A 215 -3.63 0.42 -18.75
N ALA A 216 -3.52 -0.01 -17.48
CA ALA A 216 -3.28 -1.39 -17.08
C ALA A 216 -4.51 -1.95 -16.36
N GLU A 217 -4.80 -3.23 -16.58
CA GLU A 217 -5.86 -3.95 -15.90
C GLU A 217 -5.27 -4.88 -14.84
N ASP A 218 -5.80 -4.86 -13.62
CA ASP A 218 -5.39 -5.79 -12.55
C ASP A 218 -6.02 -7.19 -12.71
N GLU A 219 -5.59 -8.15 -11.88
CA GLU A 219 -6.10 -9.53 -11.89
C GLU A 219 -7.62 -9.63 -11.60
N HIS A 220 -8.26 -8.53 -11.19
CA HIS A 220 -9.69 -8.43 -10.90
C HIS A 220 -10.44 -7.59 -11.94
N GLY A 221 -9.82 -7.26 -13.07
CA GLY A 221 -10.43 -6.52 -14.16
C GLY A 221 -10.49 -5.00 -13.95
N ARG A 222 -9.74 -4.45 -12.98
CA ARG A 222 -9.75 -3.01 -12.71
C ARG A 222 -8.70 -2.31 -13.55
N VAL A 223 -9.16 -1.35 -14.35
CA VAL A 223 -8.30 -0.53 -15.20
C VAL A 223 -7.75 0.67 -14.42
N PHE A 224 -6.46 0.95 -14.54
CA PHE A 224 -5.78 2.08 -13.89
C PHE A 224 -4.69 2.69 -14.78
N ASP A 225 -4.43 3.99 -14.58
CA ASP A 225 -3.41 4.72 -15.34
C ASP A 225 -2.00 4.48 -14.78
N ARG A 226 -1.13 3.89 -15.61
CA ARG A 226 0.25 3.53 -15.22
C ARG A 226 1.17 4.72 -15.00
N ARG A 227 0.81 5.94 -15.41
CA ARG A 227 1.60 7.15 -15.09
C ARG A 227 1.75 7.35 -13.59
N HIS A 228 0.89 6.74 -12.80
CA HIS A 228 0.94 6.80 -11.36
C HIS A 228 1.79 5.69 -10.73
N ASP A 229 2.29 4.72 -11.49
CA ASP A 229 3.19 3.68 -11.00
C ASP A 229 4.57 4.25 -10.68
N ALA A 230 5.17 3.82 -9.56
CA ALA A 230 6.49 4.25 -9.15
C ALA A 230 7.54 3.93 -10.23
N GLU A 231 7.48 2.72 -10.78
CA GLU A 231 8.42 2.24 -11.79
C GLU A 231 8.27 3.03 -13.10
N PHE A 232 7.04 3.34 -13.50
CA PHE A 232 6.80 4.11 -14.72
C PHE A 232 7.33 5.55 -14.59
N LYS A 233 7.19 6.17 -13.41
CA LYS A 233 7.77 7.50 -13.11
C LYS A 233 9.30 7.47 -13.24
N LEU A 234 9.95 6.46 -12.68
CA LEU A 234 11.41 6.31 -12.72
C LEU A 234 11.93 6.09 -14.14
N LEU A 235 11.28 5.22 -14.90
CA LEU A 235 11.64 4.97 -16.29
C LEU A 235 11.43 6.22 -17.17
N THR A 236 10.32 6.94 -16.95
CA THR A 236 10.05 8.20 -17.68
C THR A 236 11.11 9.25 -17.38
N GLY A 237 11.49 9.39 -16.11
CA GLY A 237 12.58 10.29 -15.69
C GLY A 237 13.92 9.91 -16.33
N PHE A 238 14.27 8.62 -16.31
CA PHE A 238 15.48 8.13 -16.97
C PHE A 238 15.48 8.40 -18.47
N CYS A 239 14.38 8.12 -19.19
CA CYS A 239 14.28 8.42 -20.62
C CYS A 239 14.42 9.93 -20.92
N GLY A 240 13.94 10.79 -20.02
CA GLY A 240 14.14 12.24 -20.11
C GLY A 240 15.62 12.65 -20.01
N VAL A 241 16.38 12.01 -19.10
CA VAL A 241 17.81 12.28 -18.88
C VAL A 241 18.68 11.66 -19.98
N ALA A 242 18.38 10.42 -20.37
CA ALA A 242 19.18 9.67 -21.34
C ALA A 242 18.96 10.14 -22.80
N GLY A 243 17.81 10.77 -23.08
CA GLY A 243 17.46 11.32 -24.40
C GLY A 243 17.56 10.30 -25.54
N ALA A 244 17.72 10.79 -26.77
CA ALA A 244 17.96 9.94 -27.96
C ALA A 244 19.31 9.20 -27.93
N ALA A 245 20.22 9.57 -27.02
CA ALA A 245 21.54 8.95 -26.87
C ALA A 245 21.50 7.59 -26.16
N ALA A 246 20.36 7.23 -25.53
CA ALA A 246 20.17 5.95 -24.87
C ALA A 246 20.32 4.74 -25.81
N GLN A 247 20.08 4.89 -27.11
CA GLN A 247 20.20 3.80 -28.08
C GLN A 247 21.63 3.29 -28.29
N ALA A 248 22.65 4.03 -27.83
CA ALA A 248 24.06 3.69 -28.06
C ALA A 248 24.88 3.47 -26.77
N CYS A 249 24.33 3.73 -25.59
CA CYS A 249 25.07 3.64 -24.33
C CYS A 249 24.79 2.30 -23.64
N GLY A 250 25.74 1.37 -23.73
CA GLY A 250 25.74 0.18 -22.88
C GLY A 250 25.87 0.56 -21.40
N GLY A 251 25.26 -0.21 -20.50
CA GLY A 251 25.27 0.09 -19.07
C GLY A 251 24.62 -1.00 -18.23
N ARG A 252 24.61 -0.78 -16.91
CA ARG A 252 23.95 -1.65 -15.93
C ARG A 252 22.87 -0.87 -15.21
N ALA A 253 21.63 -1.36 -15.31
CA ALA A 253 20.49 -0.84 -14.58
C ALA A 253 20.09 -1.79 -13.46
N GLN A 254 19.71 -1.25 -12.30
CA GLN A 254 19.18 -1.99 -11.17
C GLN A 254 17.91 -1.30 -10.68
N LEU A 255 16.83 -2.07 -10.58
CA LEU A 255 15.54 -1.64 -10.07
C LEU A 255 15.17 -2.52 -8.89
N TRP A 256 14.86 -1.89 -7.76
CA TRP A 256 14.23 -2.55 -6.63
C TRP A 256 12.82 -2.00 -6.48
N SER A 257 11.86 -2.88 -6.24
CA SER A 257 10.46 -2.50 -6.03
C SER A 257 9.86 -3.34 -4.93
N LYS A 258 9.05 -2.71 -4.07
CA LYS A 258 8.33 -3.42 -3.00
C LYS A 258 7.35 -4.43 -3.56
N LYS A 259 6.72 -4.13 -4.70
CA LYS A 259 5.88 -5.07 -5.44
C LYS A 259 6.69 -5.61 -6.62
N PRO A 260 6.85 -6.94 -6.72
CA PRO A 260 7.61 -7.50 -7.83
C PRO A 260 6.94 -7.18 -9.16
N LEU A 261 7.74 -6.79 -10.15
CA LEU A 261 7.30 -6.48 -11.51
C LEU A 261 7.02 -7.72 -12.37
N CYS A 262 7.64 -8.84 -12.01
CA CYS A 262 7.51 -10.13 -12.67
C CYS A 262 7.27 -11.19 -11.59
N ARG A 263 6.39 -12.15 -11.85
CA ARG A 263 6.24 -13.36 -11.02
C ARG A 263 7.42 -14.30 -11.25
#